data_AF-A0A2D4P4K2-F1
#
_entry.id   AF-A0A2D4P4K2-F1
#
_cell.length_a   1.000
_cell.length_b   1.000
_cell.length_c   1.000
_cell.angle_alpha   90.00
_cell.angle_beta   90.00
_cell.angle_gamma   90.00
#
_symmetry.space_group_name_H-M   'P 1'
#
loop_
_entity.id
_entity.type
_entity.pdbx_description
1 polymer ?
#
loop_
_entity_poly.entity_id
_entity_poly.type
_entity_poly.pdbx_seq_one_letter_code
_entity_poly.pdbx_strand_id
1 'polypeptide(L)'
;MYGPDIMEDWTAIKKAKAAVSPSKRKLEGPLKAEKLSSPPLFAAHCEEGHLHYEGEMYVKGESIFLQPGDETPVQAVITAISTGEVWLRREDASKTKIYVSQLQKGKYSIHKA
;
A
#
# COMPACT_ATOMS: atom_id res chain seq x y z
N MET A 1 39.81 32.49 -15.31
CA MET A 1 38.36 32.51 -15.60
C MET A 1 37.90 31.06 -15.70
N TYR A 2 37.09 30.62 -14.73
CA TYR A 2 36.43 29.30 -14.63
C TYR A 2 35.29 29.26 -15.68
N GLY A 3 34.89 28.22 -16.40
CA GLY A 3 35.31 26.83 -16.64
C GLY A 3 34.45 26.30 -17.82
N PRO A 4 34.89 25.28 -18.59
CA PRO A 4 34.10 24.71 -19.69
C PRO A 4 33.04 23.71 -19.18
N ASP A 5 31.84 24.22 -18.92
CA ASP A 5 30.62 23.50 -18.50
C ASP A 5 29.90 22.83 -19.70
N ILE A 6 30.59 21.90 -20.37
CA ILE A 6 30.05 21.11 -21.51
C ILE A 6 30.02 19.60 -21.23
N MET A 7 30.26 19.21 -19.98
CA MET A 7 29.96 17.85 -19.49
C MET A 7 28.57 17.74 -18.84
N GLU A 8 27.85 18.85 -18.65
CA GLU A 8 26.46 18.85 -18.14
C GLU A 8 25.40 18.79 -19.26
N ASP A 9 25.81 18.52 -20.49
CA ASP A 9 24.92 18.26 -21.66
C ASP A 9 24.22 16.88 -21.60
N TRP A 10 23.97 16.34 -20.40
CA TRP A 10 23.10 15.17 -20.19
C TRP A 10 21.63 15.57 -19.95
N THR A 11 21.37 16.83 -19.59
CA THR A 11 20.01 17.32 -19.30
C THR A 11 19.17 17.56 -20.57
N ALA A 12 19.79 17.64 -21.75
CA ALA A 12 19.07 18.01 -22.98
C ALA A 12 18.45 16.83 -23.77
N ILE A 13 18.85 15.58 -23.54
CA ILE A 13 18.48 14.42 -24.41
C ILE A 13 17.49 13.45 -23.74
N LYS A 14 16.42 13.95 -23.12
CA LYS A 14 15.18 13.16 -22.90
C LYS A 14 13.97 13.70 -23.68
N LYS A 15 14.19 14.62 -24.63
CA LYS A 15 13.11 15.27 -25.39
C LYS A 15 12.64 14.52 -26.66
N ALA A 16 13.20 13.39 -27.08
CA ALA A 16 12.63 12.69 -28.24
C ALA A 16 12.98 11.21 -28.31
N LYS A 17 12.14 10.35 -27.71
CA LYS A 17 11.87 9.03 -28.29
C LYS A 17 10.36 8.77 -28.26
N ALA A 18 9.73 9.24 -29.34
CA ALA A 18 8.48 8.70 -29.82
C ALA A 18 8.67 7.23 -30.27
N ALA A 19 7.56 6.49 -30.26
CA ALA A 19 7.31 5.18 -30.87
C ALA A 19 7.96 3.98 -30.13
N VAL A 20 7.26 2.99 -29.56
CA VAL A 20 5.91 2.47 -29.77
C VAL A 20 5.41 1.77 -28.49
N SER A 21 4.13 1.96 -28.15
CA SER A 21 3.21 0.93 -27.62
C SER A 21 1.85 1.59 -27.37
N PRO A 22 0.89 1.52 -28.31
CA PRO A 22 -0.49 1.89 -28.06
C PRO A 22 -1.31 0.66 -27.61
N SER A 23 -2.26 0.90 -26.69
CA SER A 23 -3.36 0.00 -26.26
C SER A 23 -2.99 -1.02 -25.17
N LYS A 24 -3.45 -0.92 -23.92
CA LYS A 24 -4.79 -0.50 -23.48
C LYS A 24 -4.75 0.43 -22.26
N ARG A 25 -5.44 1.57 -22.41
CA ARG A 25 -5.96 2.34 -21.28
C ARG A 25 -7.28 1.69 -20.85
N LYS A 26 -7.38 1.29 -19.59
CA LYS A 26 -8.35 1.83 -18.63
C LYS A 26 -8.12 1.18 -17.26
N LEU A 27 -7.37 1.85 -16.41
CA LEU A 27 -7.88 2.27 -15.11
C LEU A 27 -7.03 3.45 -14.65
N GLU A 28 -7.70 4.47 -14.16
CA GLU A 28 -7.15 5.80 -13.98
C GLU A 28 -6.29 5.89 -12.72
N GLY A 29 -5.12 6.53 -12.86
CA GLY A 29 -4.39 7.20 -11.78
C GLY A 29 -3.32 6.38 -11.04
N PRO A 30 -2.04 6.76 -11.20
CA PRO A 30 -1.16 6.86 -10.05
C PRO A 30 -0.73 8.31 -9.91
N LEU A 31 -1.70 9.19 -9.64
CA LEU A 31 -1.38 10.42 -8.96
C LEU A 31 -1.25 10.03 -7.49
N LYS A 32 0.00 9.95 -6.99
CA LYS A 32 0.50 10.79 -5.89
C LYS A 32 1.89 10.32 -5.44
N ALA A 33 2.83 11.24 -5.62
CA ALA A 33 3.91 11.56 -4.68
C ALA A 33 5.01 10.51 -4.47
N GLU A 34 6.08 10.67 -5.23
CA GLU A 34 7.35 11.19 -4.70
C GLU A 34 7.40 11.31 -3.16
N LYS A 35 7.86 10.26 -2.48
CA LYS A 35 8.65 10.36 -1.24
C LYS A 35 9.68 9.23 -1.21
N LEU A 36 10.93 9.64 -1.29
CA LEU A 36 12.12 8.90 -0.89
C LEU A 36 11.91 8.24 0.47
N SER A 37 12.09 6.91 0.53
CA SER A 37 12.69 6.10 1.61
C SER A 37 11.99 4.75 1.67
N SER A 38 12.63 3.73 1.09
CA SER A 38 12.23 2.30 1.05
C SER A 38 10.83 2.00 0.45
N PRO A 39 10.71 1.09 -0.54
CA PRO A 39 9.39 0.54 -0.86
C PRO A 39 8.80 -0.07 0.43
N PRO A 40 7.52 0.18 0.76
CA PRO A 40 6.84 -0.57 1.80
C PRO A 40 7.09 -2.06 1.53
N LEU A 41 7.68 -2.78 2.50
CA LEU A 41 7.96 -4.20 2.35
C LEU A 41 6.66 -4.96 2.02
N PHE A 42 5.53 -4.47 2.54
CA PHE A 42 4.19 -4.98 2.28
C PHE A 42 3.30 -3.92 1.64
N ALA A 43 2.60 -4.30 0.57
CA ALA A 43 1.59 -3.47 -0.08
C ALA A 43 0.30 -3.43 0.74
N ALA A 44 0.27 -2.64 1.81
CA ALA A 44 -0.94 -2.38 2.59
C ALA A 44 -1.49 -0.98 2.31
N HIS A 45 -2.75 -0.87 1.89
CA HIS A 45 -3.44 0.42 1.73
C HIS A 45 -4.95 0.22 1.92
N CYS A 46 -5.67 1.31 2.13
CA CYS A 46 -7.13 1.30 2.28
C CYS A 46 -7.74 2.20 1.22
N GLU A 47 -8.69 1.65 0.46
CA GLU A 47 -9.27 2.21 -0.75
C GLU A 47 -10.79 2.04 -0.67
N GLU A 48 -11.55 3.14 -0.72
CA GLU A 48 -13.02 3.14 -0.73
C GLU A 48 -13.73 2.29 0.36
N GLY A 49 -13.12 2.12 1.53
CA GLY A 49 -13.67 1.28 2.60
C GLY A 49 -13.32 -0.21 2.48
N HIS A 50 -12.35 -0.54 1.62
CA HIS A 50 -11.70 -1.84 1.51
C HIS A 50 -10.25 -1.71 1.97
N LEU A 51 -9.75 -2.72 2.67
CA LEU A 51 -8.37 -2.82 3.06
C LEU A 51 -7.68 -3.76 2.08
N HIS A 52 -6.64 -3.28 1.42
CA HIS A 52 -5.77 -4.08 0.58
C HIS A 52 -4.51 -4.41 1.33
N TYR A 53 -4.13 -5.68 1.39
CA TYR A 53 -2.89 -6.13 2.00
C TYR A 53 -2.28 -7.25 1.17
N GLU A 54 -1.05 -7.07 0.68
CA GLU A 54 -0.31 -8.06 -0.11
C GLU A 54 -1.07 -8.55 -1.38
N GLY A 55 -1.94 -7.71 -1.94
CA GLY A 55 -2.76 -8.06 -3.10
C GLY A 55 -4.12 -8.69 -2.76
N GLU A 56 -4.35 -9.02 -1.49
CA GLU A 56 -5.67 -9.43 -0.98
C GLU A 56 -6.52 -8.19 -0.69
N MET A 57 -7.81 -8.24 -1.00
CA MET A 57 -8.79 -7.20 -0.69
C MET A 57 -9.73 -7.69 0.42
N TYR A 58 -9.90 -6.86 1.45
CA TYR A 58 -10.72 -7.12 2.61
C TYR A 58 -11.80 -6.05 2.76
N VAL A 59 -13.00 -6.46 3.15
CA VAL A 59 -14.16 -5.57 3.22
C VAL A 59 -14.73 -5.49 4.63
N LYS A 60 -15.39 -4.38 4.96
CA LYS A 60 -16.12 -4.26 6.24
C LYS A 60 -17.21 -5.35 6.32
N GLY A 61 -17.22 -6.09 7.41
CA GLY A 61 -18.14 -7.19 7.70
C GLY A 61 -17.53 -8.58 7.46
N GLU A 62 -16.34 -8.66 6.86
CA GLU A 62 -15.68 -9.94 6.58
C GLU A 62 -14.87 -10.43 7.79
N SER A 63 -14.90 -11.73 8.05
CA SER A 63 -14.06 -12.40 9.03
C SER A 63 -12.68 -12.69 8.43
N ILE A 64 -11.63 -12.30 9.16
CA ILE A 64 -10.23 -12.45 8.80
C ILE A 64 -9.45 -13.03 9.97
N PHE A 65 -8.27 -13.57 9.69
CA PHE A 65 -7.27 -13.90 10.71
C PHE A 65 -6.27 -12.74 10.82
N LEU A 66 -6.23 -12.12 11.99
CA LEU A 66 -5.20 -11.14 12.34
C LEU A 66 -4.05 -11.86 13.04
N GLN A 67 -2.85 -11.76 12.48
CA GLN A 67 -1.63 -12.28 13.08
C GLN A 67 -0.69 -11.12 13.44
N PRO A 68 -0.54 -10.77 14.72
CA PRO A 68 0.53 -9.87 15.17
C PRO A 68 1.85 -10.62 15.07
N GLY A 69 2.81 -10.17 14.24
CA GLY A 69 4.19 -10.69 14.19
C GLY A 69 4.40 -12.20 14.46
N ASP A 70 4.57 -12.56 15.73
CA ASP A 70 4.87 -13.93 16.22
C ASP A 70 3.77 -14.52 17.13
N GLU A 71 2.64 -13.83 17.30
CA GLU A 71 1.47 -14.31 18.03
C GLU A 71 0.61 -15.25 17.16
N THR A 72 -0.26 -16.01 17.83
CA THR A 72 -1.24 -16.85 17.16
C THR A 72 -2.19 -16.01 16.31
N PRO A 73 -2.52 -16.47 15.08
CA PRO A 73 -3.55 -15.82 14.29
C PRO A 73 -4.88 -15.87 15.04
N VAL A 74 -5.47 -14.70 15.28
CA VAL A 74 -6.77 -14.57 15.95
C VAL A 74 -7.84 -14.24 14.93
N GLN A 75 -8.97 -14.94 15.00
CA GLN A 75 -10.11 -14.63 14.15
C GLN A 75 -10.75 -13.31 14.59
N ALA A 76 -10.95 -12.41 13.64
CA ALA A 76 -11.58 -11.13 13.87
C ALA A 76 -12.39 -10.66 12.66
N VAL A 77 -13.49 -9.96 12.89
CA VAL A 77 -14.35 -9.42 11.85
C VAL A 77 -14.04 -7.94 11.65
N ILE A 78 -13.87 -7.50 10.40
CA ILE A 78 -13.69 -6.09 10.08
C ILE A 78 -14.97 -5.34 10.39
N THR A 79 -14.93 -4.42 11.34
CA THR A 79 -16.10 -3.61 11.74
C THR A 79 -16.08 -2.21 11.16
N ALA A 80 -14.90 -1.66 10.88
CA ALA A 80 -14.74 -0.39 10.17
C ALA A 80 -13.38 -0.32 9.48
N ILE A 81 -13.31 0.38 8.35
CA ILE A 81 -12.08 0.66 7.60
C ILE A 81 -12.01 2.19 7.42
N SER A 82 -10.87 2.77 7.77
CA SER A 82 -10.53 4.19 7.61
C SER A 82 -9.26 4.35 6.77
N THR A 83 -8.94 5.57 6.33
CA THR A 83 -7.83 5.93 5.41
C THR A 83 -6.40 5.64 5.92
N GLY A 84 -6.26 4.99 7.06
CA GLY A 84 -4.97 4.51 7.58
C GLY A 84 -5.10 3.58 8.79
N GLU A 85 -6.32 3.25 9.17
CA GLU A 85 -6.67 2.53 10.38
C GLU A 85 -7.81 1.58 10.07
N VAL A 86 -7.77 0.39 10.67
CA VAL A 86 -8.81 -0.63 10.48
C VAL A 86 -9.23 -1.12 11.85
N TRP A 87 -10.54 -1.21 12.04
CA TRP A 87 -11.16 -1.73 13.24
C TRP A 87 -11.63 -3.14 13.01
N LEU A 88 -11.08 -4.04 13.82
CA LEU A 88 -11.39 -5.45 13.84
C LEU A 88 -12.12 -5.76 15.14
N ARG A 89 -13.04 -6.73 15.12
CA ARG A 89 -13.71 -7.26 16.29
C ARG A 89 -13.36 -8.73 16.41
N ARG A 90 -12.57 -9.08 17.42
CA ARG A 90 -12.19 -10.47 17.73
C ARG A 90 -13.40 -11.29 18.19
N GLU A 91 -13.26 -12.61 18.18
CA GLU A 91 -14.24 -13.54 18.77
C GLU A 91 -14.53 -13.21 20.24
N ASP A 92 -13.53 -12.74 21.01
CA ASP A 92 -13.65 -12.27 22.38
C ASP A 92 -14.50 -10.99 22.56
N ALA A 93 -15.27 -10.59 21.54
CA ALA A 93 -15.98 -9.31 21.42
C ALA A 93 -15.09 -8.05 21.56
N SER A 94 -13.78 -8.23 21.63
CA SER A 94 -12.79 -7.18 21.78
C SER A 94 -12.57 -6.45 20.45
N LYS A 95 -12.65 -5.13 20.47
CA LYS A 95 -12.33 -4.30 19.29
C LYS A 95 -10.84 -4.01 19.26
N THR A 96 -10.16 -4.44 18.19
CA THR A 96 -8.76 -4.19 17.94
C THR A 96 -8.61 -3.19 16.82
N LYS A 97 -7.87 -2.11 17.08
CA LYS A 97 -7.50 -1.16 16.04
C LYS A 97 -6.10 -1.49 15.51
N ILE A 98 -5.98 -1.67 14.20
CA ILE A 98 -4.70 -1.84 13.52
C ILE A 98 -4.46 -0.66 12.58
N TYR A 99 -3.20 -0.32 12.39
CA TYR A 99 -2.79 0.74 11.47
C TYR A 99 -2.25 0.13 10.20
N VAL A 100 -2.58 0.73 9.05
CA VAL A 100 -2.05 0.34 7.74
C VAL A 100 -0.53 0.45 7.74
N SER A 101 0.05 1.46 8.40
CA SER A 101 1.51 1.60 8.55
C SER A 101 2.16 0.43 9.31
N GLN A 102 1.43 -0.29 10.16
CA GLN A 102 1.97 -1.47 10.82
C GLN A 102 1.87 -2.72 9.94
N LEU A 103 0.83 -2.83 9.11
CA LEU A 103 0.74 -3.84 8.06
C LEU A 103 1.88 -3.65 7.04
N GLN A 104 2.10 -2.42 6.56
CA GLN A 104 3.20 -2.07 5.63
C GLN A 104 4.59 -2.43 6.14
N LYS A 105 4.78 -2.40 7.47
CA LYS A 105 6.03 -2.76 8.15
C LYS A 105 6.17 -4.25 8.46
N GLY A 106 5.13 -5.07 8.23
CA GLY A 106 5.10 -6.48 8.62
C GLY A 106 4.97 -6.71 10.13
N LYS A 107 4.53 -5.69 10.88
CA LYS A 107 4.27 -5.78 12.33
C LYS A 107 2.99 -6.56 12.62
N TYR A 108 2.01 -6.41 11.75
CA TYR A 108 0.79 -7.20 11.70
C TYR A 108 0.66 -7.77 10.30
N SER A 109 0.13 -8.98 10.22
CA SER A 109 -0.29 -9.64 8.99
C SER A 109 -1.77 -9.97 9.12
N ILE A 110 -2.50 -9.86 8.02
CA ILE A 110 -3.89 -10.26 7.94
C ILE A 110 -4.06 -11.27 6.83
N HIS A 111 -4.90 -12.27 7.07
CA HIS A 111 -5.20 -13.34 6.13
C HIS A 111 -6.71 -13.52 6.07
N LYS A 112 -7.23 -13.91 4.91
CA LYS A 112 -8.65 -14.26 4.78
C LYS A 112 -8.94 -15.54 5.58
N ALA A 113 -10.08 -15.58 6.26
CA ALA A 113 -10.49 -16.72 7.07
C ALA A 113 -11.10 -17.86 6.25
#